data_AF-A0A2A2LZ02-F1
#
_entry.id   AF-A0A2A2LZ02-F1
#
_cell.length_a   1.000
_cell.length_b   1.000
_cell.length_c   1.000
_cell.angle_alpha   90.00
_cell.angle_beta   90.00
_cell.angle_gamma   90.00
#
_symmetry.space_group_name_H-M   'P 1'
#
loop_
_entity.id
_entity.type
_entity.pdbx_description
1 polymer ?
#
loop_
_entity_poly.entity_id
_entity_poly.type
_entity_poly.pdbx_seq_one_letter_code
_entity_poly.pdbx_strand_id
1 'polypeptide(L)'
;MARNRLWPAAASAYSSDPEKCFHNAFVNATLYKRYDVACDTLHTDTCCGLLALDHEAKAIMVIFRGTTSMIQLMEEGNEAVFMKKSDWVAGGKVSKYFNDGFFRIWNGGMKDGFTLLKHQYPDYEFRFTGHSLGGAMATLGGSYLISTKLTDPAKTKIVTFGEPRVGDKTFAKMHDTQLDYHFRVTHKHDTVPHSPAEIYGYYQHLNEVFYNNDMTPGSSFIVCNEEEDNSCSDGQLLNTSWMDHFYYFNHDYLLYGDGGCTLQMIFLFQKMLRYLLLAATLVGSALGDATYADDFARNKMWPAAASAYSSKPEKCFDNKFQNATLYKRYDIRCDALHLDTCCGLAIAAHGDKAIVLVFRGTTSFLQLIEEADKSVLNKHVEWAAGGKVSKYFNDAFFDIWNGGMKDGFNTLKAQYPDYAVWVTGHSLGGAMATLGGSYLIKNNLADPSTMKLVTFGEPRVGNKAFAEAHDKQLDYHFRVTHSRDIVPHIPEEIFEYHQHKFEVFYHDNMKPGAKYKVCKEDEDMGCSNGLLLDTSVPDHLKYFDHDCLLYGDDGCK
;
A
#
# COMPACT_ATOMS: atom_id res chain seq x y z
N MET A 1 14.07 24.66 3.64
CA MET A 1 14.90 23.52 4.09
C MET A 1 14.10 22.23 4.12
N ALA A 2 12.95 22.18 4.83
CA ALA A 2 12.08 21.00 4.89
C ALA A 2 11.76 20.40 3.50
N ARG A 3 11.04 21.13 2.65
CA ARG A 3 10.60 20.67 1.31
C ARG A 3 11.73 20.23 0.36
N ASN A 4 12.79 21.03 0.25
CA ASN A 4 13.77 20.86 -0.85
C ASN A 4 15.07 20.15 -0.43
N ARG A 5 15.24 19.81 0.86
CA ARG A 5 16.46 19.16 1.35
C ARG A 5 16.14 17.98 2.26
N LEU A 6 15.42 18.23 3.36
CA LEU A 6 15.23 17.20 4.38
C LEU A 6 14.14 16.20 4.02
N TRP A 7 13.07 16.62 3.35
CA TRP A 7 12.06 15.71 2.85
C TRP A 7 12.60 14.75 1.77
N PRO A 8 13.30 15.21 0.71
CA PRO A 8 13.93 14.30 -0.24
C PRO A 8 14.99 13.40 0.40
N ALA A 9 15.79 13.93 1.33
CA ALA A 9 16.78 13.14 2.08
C ALA A 9 16.10 12.03 2.88
N ALA A 10 15.01 12.33 3.58
CA ALA A 10 14.29 11.34 4.37
C ALA A 10 13.54 10.33 3.49
N ALA A 11 13.00 10.74 2.33
CA ALA A 11 12.42 9.83 1.33
C ALA A 11 13.48 8.89 0.73
N SER A 12 14.70 9.37 0.53
CA SER A 12 15.82 8.55 0.00
C SER A 12 16.08 7.28 0.81
N ALA A 13 15.80 7.30 2.12
CA ALA A 13 16.05 6.18 3.00
C ALA A 13 15.16 4.97 2.68
N TYR A 14 14.01 5.20 2.04
CA TYR A 14 13.10 4.15 1.57
C TYR A 14 13.45 3.62 0.18
N SER A 15 14.35 4.29 -0.55
CA SER A 15 14.78 3.87 -1.89
C SER A 15 15.63 2.60 -1.85
N SER A 16 15.47 1.77 -2.88
CA SER A 16 16.40 0.69 -3.21
C SER A 16 17.78 1.22 -3.63
N ASP A 17 17.83 2.42 -4.23
CA ASP A 17 19.05 3.15 -4.61
C ASP A 17 19.00 4.60 -4.09
N PRO A 18 19.42 4.84 -2.83
CA PRO A 18 19.45 6.19 -2.25
C PRO A 18 20.46 7.12 -2.94
N GLU A 19 21.53 6.61 -3.55
CA GLU A 19 22.53 7.45 -4.21
C GLU A 19 21.93 8.22 -5.38
N LYS A 20 21.07 7.55 -6.15
CA LYS A 20 20.31 8.19 -7.24
C LYS A 20 19.47 9.37 -6.75
N CYS A 21 18.84 9.26 -5.59
CA CYS A 21 18.10 10.36 -4.98
C CYS A 21 19.02 11.54 -4.64
N PHE A 22 20.19 11.29 -4.05
CA PHE A 22 21.15 12.37 -3.74
C PHE A 22 21.68 13.06 -5.00
N HIS A 23 21.95 12.31 -6.08
CA HIS A 23 22.38 12.89 -7.35
C HIS A 23 21.29 13.75 -8.02
N ASN A 24 20.02 13.37 -7.89
CA ASN A 24 18.92 14.04 -8.59
C ASN A 24 18.35 15.24 -7.83
N ALA A 25 18.21 15.12 -6.50
CA ALA A 25 17.54 16.13 -5.68
C ALA A 25 18.47 17.23 -5.15
N PHE A 26 19.80 17.01 -5.20
CA PHE A 26 20.77 17.92 -4.62
C PHE A 26 21.86 18.28 -5.64
N VAL A 27 22.26 19.55 -5.68
CA VAL A 27 23.26 20.04 -6.65
C VAL A 27 24.65 19.51 -6.33
N ASN A 28 24.99 19.38 -5.04
CA ASN A 28 26.30 18.95 -4.58
C ASN A 28 26.19 18.16 -3.27
N ALA A 29 25.45 17.06 -3.31
CA ALA A 29 25.38 16.13 -2.19
C ALA A 29 25.84 14.72 -2.58
N THR A 30 26.44 14.02 -1.62
CA THR A 30 26.92 12.64 -1.78
C THR A 30 26.43 11.78 -0.63
N LEU A 31 25.92 10.59 -0.93
CA LEU A 31 25.72 9.57 0.08
C LEU A 31 27.10 9.07 0.55
N TYR A 32 27.38 9.20 1.84
CA TYR A 32 28.62 8.65 2.40
C TYR A 32 28.47 7.16 2.68
N LYS A 33 27.40 6.77 3.38
CA LYS A 33 27.17 5.37 3.74
C LYS A 33 25.72 5.10 4.15
N ARG A 34 25.25 3.92 3.75
CA ARG A 34 24.02 3.29 4.22
C ARG A 34 24.33 2.24 5.30
N TYR A 35 23.51 2.21 6.34
CA TYR A 35 23.62 1.32 7.49
C TYR A 35 22.30 0.57 7.67
N ASP A 36 22.26 -0.70 7.29
CA ASP A 36 21.10 -1.56 7.50
C ASP A 36 21.36 -2.48 8.71
N VAL A 37 20.43 -2.49 9.67
CA VAL A 37 20.47 -3.35 10.85
C VAL A 37 19.12 -4.03 11.04
N ALA A 38 19.10 -5.21 11.66
CA ALA A 38 17.83 -5.83 12.03
C ALA A 38 17.12 -5.00 13.11
N CYS A 39 15.87 -4.59 12.86
CA CYS A 39 15.08 -3.78 13.80
C CYS A 39 14.63 -4.57 15.03
N ASP A 40 14.37 -5.86 14.85
CA ASP A 40 13.82 -6.73 15.89
C ASP A 40 14.81 -7.84 16.29
N THR A 41 14.43 -8.66 17.27
CA THR A 41 15.21 -9.83 17.71
C THR A 41 14.98 -11.07 16.86
N LEU A 42 14.02 -11.03 15.94
CA LEU A 42 13.66 -12.14 15.06
C LEU A 42 14.34 -12.05 13.69
N HIS A 43 15.02 -10.92 13.42
CA HIS A 43 15.69 -10.57 12.17
C HIS A 43 14.75 -10.51 10.95
N THR A 44 13.48 -10.21 11.19
CA THR A 44 12.44 -10.17 10.14
C THR A 44 12.28 -8.79 9.50
N ASP A 45 12.67 -7.71 10.20
CA ASP A 45 12.56 -6.34 9.69
C ASP A 45 13.91 -5.59 9.75
N THR A 46 14.10 -4.61 8.85
CA THR A 46 15.36 -3.86 8.67
C THR A 46 15.21 -2.36 8.88
N CYS A 47 16.05 -1.84 9.77
CA CYS A 47 16.15 -0.44 10.14
C CYS A 47 17.31 0.15 9.37
N CYS A 48 17.12 1.33 8.78
CA CYS A 48 18.12 1.93 7.92
C CYS A 48 18.54 3.30 8.46
N GLY A 49 19.84 3.55 8.48
CA GLY A 49 20.43 4.88 8.67
C GLY A 49 21.24 5.27 7.45
N LEU A 50 21.12 6.53 7.01
CA LEU A 50 21.99 7.10 5.97
C LEU A 50 22.80 8.25 6.55
N LEU A 51 24.08 8.29 6.19
CA LEU A 51 24.92 9.49 6.33
C LEU A 51 25.20 10.04 4.95
N ALA A 52 24.96 11.32 4.76
CA ALA A 52 25.20 12.03 3.51
C ALA A 52 25.82 13.40 3.76
N LEU A 53 26.53 13.93 2.77
CA LEU A 53 27.16 15.24 2.78
C LEU A 53 26.45 16.13 1.78
N ASP A 54 25.95 17.30 2.18
CA ASP A 54 25.48 18.37 1.30
C ASP A 54 26.53 19.49 1.34
N HIS A 55 27.43 19.50 0.36
CA HIS A 55 28.54 20.44 0.30
C HIS A 55 28.09 21.86 -0.07
N GLU A 56 26.98 22.00 -0.81
CA GLU A 56 26.40 23.29 -1.14
C GLU A 56 25.88 23.98 0.12
N ALA A 57 25.15 23.23 0.95
CA ALA A 57 24.57 23.75 2.17
C ALA A 57 25.49 23.61 3.40
N LYS A 58 26.71 23.09 3.21
CA LYS A 58 27.69 22.73 4.25
C LYS A 58 27.04 21.97 5.40
N ALA A 59 26.40 20.84 5.09
CA ALA A 59 25.69 20.02 6.08
C ALA A 59 26.06 18.53 6.00
N ILE A 60 26.17 17.90 7.15
CA ILE A 60 26.15 16.44 7.32
C ILE A 60 24.70 16.06 7.62
N MET A 61 24.08 15.29 6.73
CA MET A 61 22.72 14.80 6.89
C MET A 61 22.74 13.44 7.59
N VAL A 62 21.98 13.33 8.67
CA VAL A 62 21.79 12.12 9.45
C VAL A 62 20.34 11.71 9.30
N ILE A 63 20.11 10.65 8.54
CA ILE A 63 18.78 10.28 8.08
C ILE A 63 18.44 8.90 8.62
N PHE A 64 17.22 8.75 9.11
CA PHE A 64 16.74 7.46 9.61
C PHE A 64 15.49 7.02 8.86
N ARG A 65 15.46 5.73 8.53
CA ARG A 65 14.26 4.99 8.14
C ARG A 65 13.90 4.03 9.26
N GLY A 66 12.64 4.07 9.65
CA GLY A 66 12.09 3.04 10.51
C GLY A 66 11.84 1.71 9.83
N THR A 67 10.97 0.95 10.47
CA THR A 67 10.53 -0.39 10.08
C THR A 67 9.15 -0.27 9.44
N THR A 68 8.82 -1.14 8.48
CA THR A 68 7.48 -1.18 7.87
C THR A 68 6.47 -1.89 8.78
N SER A 69 6.92 -2.87 9.58
CA SER A 69 6.08 -3.57 10.56
C SER A 69 5.55 -2.69 11.69
N MET A 70 6.12 -1.50 11.91
CA MET A 70 5.62 -0.59 12.94
C MET A 70 4.22 -0.06 12.61
N ILE A 71 3.92 0.24 11.34
CA ILE A 71 2.59 0.71 10.94
C ILE A 71 1.56 -0.37 11.29
N GLN A 72 1.85 -1.63 10.96
CA GLN A 72 1.05 -2.78 11.36
C GLN A 72 0.86 -2.86 12.88
N LEU A 73 1.93 -2.70 13.68
CA LEU A 73 1.82 -2.74 15.15
C LEU A 73 0.99 -1.59 15.74
N MET A 74 1.03 -0.42 15.11
CA MET A 74 0.22 0.73 15.51
C MET A 74 -1.25 0.57 15.07
N GLU A 75 -1.50 0.03 13.89
CA GLU A 75 -2.83 -0.28 13.36
C GLU A 75 -3.53 -1.39 14.15
N GLU A 76 -2.80 -2.47 14.48
CA GLU A 76 -3.28 -3.56 15.33
C GLU A 76 -3.51 -3.12 16.78
N GLY A 77 -3.17 -1.86 17.12
CA GLY A 77 -3.30 -1.33 18.48
C GLY A 77 -2.51 -2.18 19.47
N ASN A 78 -1.33 -2.68 19.09
CA ASN A 78 -0.51 -3.52 19.95
C ASN A 78 0.21 -2.66 21.00
N GLU A 79 -0.58 -2.14 21.94
CA GLU A 79 -0.22 -1.20 23.00
C GLU A 79 1.01 -1.67 23.80
N ALA A 80 1.20 -2.98 23.93
CA ALA A 80 2.33 -3.59 24.65
C ALA A 80 3.70 -3.13 24.12
N VAL A 81 3.80 -2.80 22.82
CA VAL A 81 5.03 -2.30 22.19
C VAL A 81 5.41 -0.93 22.74
N PHE A 82 4.43 -0.06 22.96
CA PHE A 82 4.63 1.32 23.41
C PHE A 82 4.49 1.50 24.92
N MET A 83 4.01 0.50 25.66
CA MET A 83 3.94 0.57 27.13
C MET A 83 5.32 0.62 27.80
N LYS A 84 6.35 0.04 27.17
CA LYS A 84 7.71 0.03 27.72
C LYS A 84 8.45 1.31 27.32
N LYS A 85 8.93 2.04 28.33
CA LYS A 85 9.81 3.20 28.15
C LYS A 85 11.21 2.94 28.69
N SER A 86 12.20 3.62 28.15
CA SER A 86 13.59 3.63 28.58
C SER A 86 13.98 5.02 29.08
N ASP A 87 14.77 5.10 30.15
CA ASP A 87 15.32 6.37 30.61
C ASP A 87 16.17 7.00 29.52
N TRP A 88 15.98 8.30 29.29
CA TRP A 88 16.68 9.01 28.24
C TRP A 88 17.76 9.93 28.79
N VAL A 89 18.87 10.05 28.07
CA VAL A 89 20.07 10.79 28.50
C VAL A 89 19.81 12.28 28.73
N ALA A 90 18.85 12.87 28.01
CA ALA A 90 18.44 14.26 28.19
C ALA A 90 17.55 14.48 29.44
N GLY A 91 17.04 13.41 30.04
CA GLY A 91 15.99 13.44 31.06
C GLY A 91 14.66 12.87 30.54
N GLY A 92 13.84 12.40 31.47
CA GLY A 92 12.57 11.73 31.16
C GLY A 92 12.76 10.31 30.61
N LYS A 93 11.71 9.79 30.00
CA LYS A 93 11.68 8.46 29.37
C LYS A 93 11.16 8.54 27.95
N VAL A 94 11.70 7.71 27.07
CA VAL A 94 11.30 7.59 25.66
C VAL A 94 10.78 6.18 25.39
N SER A 95 10.03 5.99 24.30
CA SER A 95 9.65 4.65 23.86
C SER A 95 10.88 3.74 23.79
N LYS A 96 10.82 2.60 24.47
CA LYS A 96 11.92 1.63 24.45
C LYS A 96 12.18 1.13 23.02
N TYR A 97 11.13 0.99 22.24
CA TYR A 97 11.22 0.56 20.85
C TYR A 97 12.01 1.57 20.00
N PHE A 98 11.68 2.86 20.11
CA PHE A 98 12.38 3.92 19.37
C PHE A 98 13.84 4.04 19.81
N ASN A 99 14.08 3.96 21.12
CA ASN A 99 15.41 3.92 21.71
C ASN A 99 16.26 2.78 21.16
N ASP A 100 15.72 1.56 21.15
CA ASP A 100 16.44 0.38 20.69
C ASP A 100 16.75 0.46 19.19
N GLY A 101 15.79 0.93 18.38
CA GLY A 101 15.98 1.16 16.94
C GLY A 101 17.11 2.15 16.65
N PHE A 102 17.08 3.31 17.32
CA PHE A 102 18.14 4.31 17.22
C PHE A 102 19.51 3.73 17.60
N PHE A 103 19.63 3.09 18.77
CA PHE A 103 20.91 2.58 19.23
C PHE A 103 21.43 1.39 18.41
N ARG A 104 20.56 0.58 17.80
CA ARG A 104 20.97 -0.48 16.87
C ARG A 104 21.68 0.10 15.64
N ILE A 105 21.09 1.12 15.01
CA ILE A 105 21.72 1.80 13.86
C ILE A 105 22.99 2.54 14.32
N TRP A 106 22.87 3.32 15.40
CA TRP A 106 23.95 4.16 15.89
C TRP A 106 25.20 3.36 16.26
N ASN A 107 25.01 2.32 17.07
CA ASN A 107 26.10 1.43 17.48
C ASN A 107 26.48 0.40 16.39
N GLY A 108 25.64 0.21 15.36
CA GLY A 108 25.91 -0.60 14.17
C GLY A 108 26.93 0.02 13.20
N GLY A 109 27.64 1.07 13.62
CA GLY A 109 28.72 1.72 12.86
C GLY A 109 28.38 3.12 12.34
N MET A 110 27.14 3.59 12.49
CA MET A 110 26.77 4.96 12.08
C MET A 110 27.50 5.99 12.94
N LYS A 111 27.70 5.74 14.24
CA LYS A 111 28.47 6.60 15.14
C LYS A 111 29.90 6.85 14.65
N ASP A 112 30.57 5.82 14.14
CA ASP A 112 31.94 5.93 13.65
C ASP A 112 32.01 6.76 12.38
N GLY A 113 31.08 6.53 11.44
CA GLY A 113 30.95 7.34 10.23
C GLY A 113 30.64 8.80 10.54
N PHE A 114 29.71 9.05 11.47
CA PHE A 114 29.37 10.40 11.90
C PHE A 114 30.59 11.11 12.51
N THR A 115 31.33 10.43 13.40
CA THR A 115 32.51 10.99 14.05
C THR A 115 33.61 11.33 13.04
N LEU A 116 33.81 10.46 12.05
CA LEU A 116 34.76 10.70 10.96
C LEU A 116 34.37 11.93 10.13
N LEU A 117 33.10 11.99 9.67
CA LEU A 117 32.61 13.11 8.87
C LEU A 117 32.66 14.43 9.64
N LYS A 118 32.31 14.42 10.92
CA LYS A 118 32.43 15.60 11.80
C LYS A 118 33.87 16.10 11.87
N HIS A 119 34.85 15.21 12.01
CA HIS A 119 36.26 15.59 12.05
C HIS A 119 36.75 16.12 10.70
N GLN A 120 36.29 15.53 9.60
CA GLN A 120 36.67 15.93 8.24
C GLN A 120 36.03 17.27 7.82
N TYR A 121 34.82 17.55 8.30
CA TYR A 121 34.04 18.74 7.95
C TYR A 121 33.59 19.51 9.21
N PRO A 122 34.53 20.10 9.99
CA PRO A 122 34.23 20.73 11.28
C PRO A 122 33.32 21.97 11.17
N ASP A 123 33.29 22.60 10.00
CA ASP A 123 32.47 23.78 9.71
C ASP A 123 31.05 23.44 9.23
N TYR A 124 30.74 22.15 9.04
CA TYR A 124 29.43 21.73 8.57
C TYR A 124 28.44 21.67 9.73
N GLU A 125 27.18 22.01 9.46
CA GLU A 125 26.08 21.78 10.39
C GLU A 125 25.55 20.34 10.28
N PHE A 126 24.81 19.88 11.29
CA PHE A 126 24.21 18.57 11.33
C PHE A 126 22.70 18.68 11.14
N ARG A 127 22.17 17.97 10.15
CA ARG A 127 20.75 17.97 9.85
C ARG A 127 20.15 16.59 10.03
N PHE A 128 19.27 16.46 11.00
CA PHE A 128 18.57 15.23 11.33
C PHE A 128 17.20 15.23 10.65
N THR A 129 16.85 14.09 10.06
CA THR A 129 15.55 13.92 9.44
C THR A 129 15.15 12.46 9.34
N GLY A 130 13.85 12.24 9.17
CA GLY A 130 13.24 10.93 9.02
C GLY A 130 11.73 11.09 8.95
N HIS A 131 11.08 10.05 8.44
CA HIS A 131 9.63 9.95 8.37
C HIS A 131 9.13 8.81 9.25
N SER A 132 7.93 8.96 9.81
CA SER A 132 7.33 7.96 10.70
C SER A 132 8.27 7.66 11.89
N LEU A 133 8.53 6.39 12.18
CA LEU A 133 9.56 5.96 13.14
C LEU A 133 10.95 6.57 12.88
N GLY A 134 11.31 6.78 11.62
CA GLY A 134 12.54 7.49 11.25
C GLY A 134 12.57 8.90 11.84
N GLY A 135 11.42 9.58 11.89
CA GLY A 135 11.26 10.86 12.56
C GLY A 135 11.58 10.77 14.05
N ALA A 136 10.95 9.82 14.75
CA ALA A 136 11.22 9.58 16.18
C ALA A 136 12.71 9.30 16.45
N MET A 137 13.36 8.46 15.63
CA MET A 137 14.79 8.17 15.76
C MET A 137 15.67 9.39 15.44
N ALA A 138 15.27 10.26 14.51
CA ALA A 138 15.98 11.51 14.22
C ALA A 138 15.90 12.49 15.41
N THR A 139 14.73 12.60 16.04
CA THR A 139 14.49 13.40 17.25
C THR A 139 15.31 12.88 18.43
N LEU A 140 15.35 11.56 18.64
CA LEU A 140 16.26 10.92 19.60
C LEU A 140 17.72 11.20 19.24
N GLY A 141 18.13 11.03 17.98
CA GLY A 141 19.50 11.24 17.54
C GLY A 141 20.00 12.64 17.84
N GLY A 142 19.26 13.68 17.47
CA GLY A 142 19.66 15.05 17.78
C GLY A 142 19.72 15.33 19.27
N SER A 143 18.73 14.89 20.06
CA SER A 143 18.74 15.00 21.53
C SER A 143 19.94 14.30 22.18
N TYR A 144 20.26 13.09 21.73
CA TYR A 144 21.39 12.31 22.22
C TYR A 144 22.71 13.04 21.95
N LEU A 145 22.89 13.58 20.75
CA LEU A 145 24.11 14.27 20.36
C LEU A 145 24.37 15.53 21.19
N ILE A 146 23.34 16.32 21.49
CA ILE A 146 23.46 17.49 22.38
C ILE A 146 23.75 17.06 23.81
N SER A 147 22.98 16.11 24.33
CA SER A 147 23.12 15.65 25.72
C SER A 147 24.47 15.00 26.00
N THR A 148 25.07 14.36 25.00
CA THR A 148 26.41 13.75 25.09
C THR A 148 27.55 14.68 24.67
N LYS A 149 27.24 15.95 24.34
CA LYS A 149 28.21 16.96 23.88
C LYS A 149 29.00 16.52 22.63
N LEU A 150 28.38 15.68 21.80
CA LEU A 150 28.91 15.29 20.49
C LEU A 150 28.72 16.39 19.46
N THR A 151 27.88 17.39 19.70
CA THR A 151 27.72 18.60 18.88
C THR A 151 27.11 19.70 19.74
N ASP A 152 27.09 20.92 19.20
CA ASP A 152 26.46 22.09 19.81
C ASP A 152 25.04 22.32 19.25
N PRO A 153 24.09 22.83 20.05
CA PRO A 153 22.72 23.14 19.60
C PRO A 153 22.68 24.02 18.35
N ALA A 154 23.51 25.06 18.31
CA ALA A 154 23.56 26.03 17.22
C ALA A 154 23.97 25.43 15.85
N LYS A 155 24.62 24.26 15.84
CA LYS A 155 24.99 23.53 14.62
C LYS A 155 24.04 22.38 14.29
N THR A 156 22.97 22.19 15.05
CA THR A 156 22.11 21.00 14.94
C THR A 156 20.69 21.43 14.59
N LYS A 157 20.18 20.89 13.47
CA LYS A 157 18.82 21.15 12.99
C LYS A 157 18.08 19.84 12.84
N ILE A 158 16.84 19.80 13.30
CA ILE A 158 15.97 18.62 13.16
C ILE A 158 14.72 19.02 12.40
N VAL A 159 14.39 18.29 11.35
CA VAL A 159 13.06 18.36 10.72
C VAL A 159 12.58 16.95 10.42
N THR A 160 11.43 16.57 10.97
CA THR A 160 10.83 15.24 10.80
C THR A 160 9.47 15.33 10.13
N PHE A 161 8.97 14.21 9.60
CA PHE A 161 7.72 14.13 8.84
C PHE A 161 6.84 13.01 9.42
N GLY A 162 5.59 13.30 9.77
CA GLY A 162 4.67 12.32 10.35
C GLY A 162 5.24 11.66 11.62
N GLU A 163 5.97 12.42 12.44
CA GLU A 163 6.65 11.86 13.61
C GLU A 163 5.64 11.44 14.71
N PRO A 164 5.73 10.19 15.23
CA PRO A 164 4.94 9.77 16.38
C PRO A 164 5.45 10.37 17.69
N ARG A 165 4.63 10.39 18.75
CA ARG A 165 5.03 10.85 20.08
C ARG A 165 6.20 10.02 20.61
N VAL A 166 7.33 10.66 20.89
CA VAL A 166 8.59 9.95 21.15
C VAL A 166 8.77 9.51 22.61
N GLY A 167 8.29 10.31 23.56
CA GLY A 167 8.54 10.09 24.98
C GLY A 167 7.54 10.78 25.89
N ASP A 168 7.87 10.78 27.18
CA ASP A 168 7.07 11.45 28.19
C ASP A 168 7.25 12.98 28.17
N LYS A 169 6.41 13.67 28.94
CA LYS A 169 6.42 15.13 29.04
C LYS A 169 7.76 15.70 29.51
N THR A 170 8.53 14.95 30.30
CA THR A 170 9.85 15.39 30.74
C THR A 170 10.81 15.34 29.57
N PHE A 171 10.80 14.27 28.78
CA PHE A 171 11.60 14.17 27.55
C PHE A 171 11.22 15.27 26.55
N ALA A 172 9.93 15.48 26.25
CA ALA A 172 9.47 16.50 25.31
C ALA A 172 10.01 17.88 25.68
N LYS A 173 9.83 18.29 26.95
CA LYS A 173 10.36 19.56 27.46
C LYS A 173 11.89 19.67 27.40
N MET A 174 12.60 18.59 27.73
CA MET A 174 14.06 18.58 27.63
C MET A 174 14.52 18.69 26.17
N HIS A 175 13.83 18.04 25.23
CA HIS A 175 14.09 18.17 23.80
C HIS A 175 13.92 19.63 23.34
N ASP A 176 12.79 20.25 23.70
CA ASP A 176 12.48 21.64 23.32
C ASP A 176 13.48 22.66 23.85
N THR A 177 14.09 22.39 25.00
CA THR A 177 15.07 23.31 25.61
C THR A 177 16.50 23.10 25.13
N GLN A 178 16.81 21.96 24.51
CA GLN A 178 18.16 21.60 24.09
C GLN A 178 18.50 22.05 22.67
N LEU A 179 17.50 22.32 21.83
CA LEU A 179 17.67 22.56 20.40
C LEU A 179 17.01 23.88 19.99
N ASP A 180 17.76 24.69 19.24
CA ASP A 180 17.25 25.97 18.74
C ASP A 180 16.39 25.81 17.48
N TYR A 181 16.58 24.71 16.75
CA TYR A 181 15.92 24.45 15.47
C TYR A 181 15.47 22.98 15.39
N HIS A 182 14.25 22.72 15.83
CA HIS A 182 13.57 21.44 15.70
C HIS A 182 12.12 21.70 15.27
N PHE A 183 11.67 21.00 14.23
CA PHE A 183 10.31 21.10 13.72
C PHE A 183 9.80 19.72 13.32
N ARG A 184 8.52 19.45 13.61
CA ARG A 184 7.81 18.28 13.10
C ARG A 184 6.79 18.73 12.05
N VAL A 185 6.81 18.13 10.87
CA VAL A 185 5.87 18.44 9.79
C VAL A 185 4.79 17.36 9.78
N THR A 186 3.54 17.79 9.87
CA THR A 186 2.35 16.92 9.90
C THR A 186 1.41 17.30 8.76
N HIS A 187 0.62 16.33 8.28
CA HIS A 187 -0.22 16.50 7.10
C HIS A 187 -1.64 16.00 7.34
N LYS A 188 -2.63 16.85 7.06
CA LYS A 188 -4.07 16.56 7.10
C LYS A 188 -4.46 15.72 8.32
N HIS A 189 -4.89 14.48 8.10
CA HIS A 189 -5.43 13.60 9.11
C HIS A 189 -4.45 12.50 9.52
N ASP A 190 -3.14 12.67 9.27
CA ASP A 190 -2.11 11.67 9.58
C ASP A 190 -2.28 11.09 11.00
N THR A 191 -2.52 9.76 11.09
CA THR A 191 -2.73 9.05 12.36
C THR A 191 -1.46 8.95 13.21
N VAL A 192 -0.28 8.92 12.59
CA VAL A 192 0.98 8.58 13.28
C VAL A 192 1.39 9.61 14.33
N PRO A 193 1.29 10.93 14.10
CA PRO A 193 1.52 11.95 15.12
C PRO A 193 0.69 11.77 16.40
N HIS A 194 -0.45 11.09 16.33
CA HIS A 194 -1.32 10.84 17.48
C HIS A 194 -0.99 9.54 18.22
N SER A 195 0.06 8.83 17.79
CA SER A 195 0.51 7.58 18.38
C SER A 195 1.94 7.72 18.91
N PRO A 196 2.31 7.06 20.03
CA PRO A 196 1.43 6.41 20.99
C PRO A 196 0.50 7.41 21.71
N ALA A 197 -0.64 6.92 22.20
CA ALA A 197 -1.66 7.77 22.81
C ALA A 197 -1.20 8.42 24.14
N GLU A 198 -1.71 9.61 24.43
CA GLU A 198 -1.43 10.39 25.66
C GLU A 198 -1.80 9.65 26.94
N ILE A 199 -2.82 8.79 26.90
CA ILE A 199 -3.22 7.96 28.04
C ILE A 199 -2.09 7.06 28.54
N TYR A 200 -1.10 6.75 27.69
CA TYR A 200 0.10 6.02 28.05
C TYR A 200 1.24 6.94 28.51
N GLY A 201 1.00 8.24 28.69
CA GLY A 201 1.96 9.23 29.12
C GLY A 201 3.00 9.59 28.06
N TYR A 202 2.58 9.64 26.79
CA TYR A 202 3.38 10.14 25.67
C TYR A 202 2.91 11.52 25.26
N TYR A 203 3.84 12.40 24.91
CA TYR A 203 3.57 13.78 24.55
C TYR A 203 4.46 14.19 23.38
N GLN A 204 3.92 14.97 22.46
CA GLN A 204 4.70 15.61 21.41
C GLN A 204 5.63 16.69 21.98
N HIS A 205 6.76 16.91 21.30
CA HIS A 205 7.55 18.12 21.48
C HIS A 205 6.93 19.30 20.68
N LEU A 206 7.35 20.54 20.96
CA LEU A 206 6.81 21.75 20.32
C LEU A 206 7.25 21.91 18.86
N ASN A 207 6.81 23.00 18.22
CA ASN A 207 7.16 23.42 16.86
C ASN A 207 6.60 22.50 15.75
N GLU A 208 5.28 22.31 15.77
CA GLU A 208 4.58 21.65 14.68
C GLU A 208 4.40 22.59 13.49
N VAL A 209 4.65 22.07 12.28
CA VAL A 209 4.27 22.70 11.03
C VAL A 209 3.19 21.85 10.37
N PHE A 210 1.95 22.28 10.53
CA PHE A 210 0.78 21.55 10.06
C PHE A 210 0.30 22.05 8.70
N TYR A 211 0.09 21.11 7.79
CA TYR A 211 -0.51 21.37 6.48
C TYR A 211 -1.84 20.64 6.34
N ASN A 212 -2.93 21.40 6.27
CA ASN A 212 -4.25 20.87 5.93
C ASN A 212 -4.63 21.18 4.46
N ASN A 213 -3.72 20.87 3.53
CA ASN A 213 -3.88 21.06 2.09
C ASN A 213 -2.96 20.10 1.33
N ASP A 214 -2.81 20.27 0.01
CA ASP A 214 -1.97 19.42 -0.84
C ASP A 214 -0.45 19.67 -0.68
N MET A 215 -0.03 20.63 0.14
CA MET A 215 1.36 21.04 0.32
C MET A 215 2.05 21.41 -1.00
N THR A 216 1.35 21.88 -2.03
CA THR A 216 2.00 22.40 -3.26
C THR A 216 2.89 23.62 -2.98
N PRO A 217 3.83 23.99 -3.87
CA PRO A 217 4.67 25.17 -3.67
C PRO A 217 3.81 26.44 -3.50
N GLY A 218 3.96 27.11 -2.36
CA GLY A 218 3.18 28.31 -2.01
C GLY A 218 1.98 28.04 -1.10
N SER A 219 1.64 26.77 -0.83
CA SER A 219 0.57 26.43 0.11
C SER A 219 0.84 26.97 1.51
N SER A 220 -0.21 27.45 2.17
CA SER A 220 -0.16 27.92 3.54
C SER A 220 0.01 26.77 4.53
N PHE A 221 0.59 27.06 5.69
CA PHE A 221 0.72 26.13 6.81
C PHE A 221 0.47 26.86 8.12
N ILE A 222 0.15 26.10 9.16
CA ILE A 222 0.00 26.59 10.53
C ILE A 222 1.25 26.16 11.30
N VAL A 223 1.80 27.05 12.13
CA VAL A 223 2.88 26.70 13.06
C VAL A 223 2.30 26.68 14.46
N CYS A 224 2.23 25.51 15.07
CA CYS A 224 1.76 25.35 16.45
C CYS A 224 2.94 25.18 17.40
N ASN A 225 2.98 26.07 18.38
CA ASN A 225 4.02 26.12 19.42
C ASN A 225 3.45 25.82 20.81
N GLU A 226 2.19 25.39 20.87
CA GLU A 226 1.58 24.84 22.08
C GLU A 226 1.63 23.30 22.01
N GLU A 227 1.65 22.68 23.18
CA GLU A 227 1.64 21.23 23.32
C GLU A 227 0.25 20.70 22.97
N GLU A 228 0.17 19.73 22.06
CA GLU A 228 -1.08 19.06 21.64
C GLU A 228 -2.18 20.08 21.21
N ASP A 229 -1.81 20.99 20.30
CA ASP A 229 -2.61 22.14 19.89
C ASP A 229 -3.73 21.77 18.90
N ASN A 230 -4.99 21.93 19.34
CA ASN A 230 -6.19 21.66 18.54
C ASN A 230 -6.32 22.50 17.26
N SER A 231 -5.52 23.56 17.07
CA SER A 231 -5.46 24.30 15.81
C SER A 231 -4.60 23.63 14.73
N CYS A 232 -3.81 22.61 15.10
CA CYS A 232 -3.00 21.77 14.21
C CYS A 232 -3.54 20.33 14.11
N SER A 233 -2.65 19.31 14.04
CA SER A 233 -3.04 17.92 13.83
C SER A 233 -4.05 17.43 14.87
N ASP A 234 -3.97 17.91 16.11
CA ASP A 234 -4.80 17.40 17.20
C ASP A 234 -6.27 17.74 17.05
N GLY A 235 -6.59 18.80 16.29
CA GLY A 235 -7.96 19.07 15.86
C GLY A 235 -8.56 17.97 14.98
N GLN A 236 -7.75 17.05 14.45
CA GLN A 236 -8.14 15.95 13.57
C GLN A 236 -8.25 14.59 14.30
N LEU A 237 -8.04 14.52 15.63
CA LEU A 237 -8.02 13.27 16.40
C LEU A 237 -9.25 12.35 16.22
N LEU A 238 -10.42 12.91 15.89
CA LEU A 238 -11.66 12.15 15.69
C LEU A 238 -11.87 11.67 14.24
N ASN A 239 -11.00 12.08 13.32
CA ASN A 239 -11.08 11.78 11.90
C ASN A 239 -9.67 11.62 11.34
N THR A 240 -8.94 10.57 11.77
CA THR A 240 -7.57 10.30 11.32
C THR A 240 -7.54 9.35 10.11
N SER A 241 -6.46 9.38 9.35
CA SER A 241 -6.21 8.60 8.13
C SER A 241 -4.75 8.18 8.05
N TRP A 242 -4.52 6.87 7.87
CA TRP A 242 -3.19 6.32 7.60
C TRP A 242 -2.64 6.69 6.23
N MET A 243 -3.51 7.07 5.27
CA MET A 243 -3.05 7.44 3.92
C MET A 243 -2.39 8.82 3.90
N ASP A 244 -2.87 9.76 4.72
CA ASP A 244 -2.24 11.09 4.84
C ASP A 244 -0.82 10.99 5.44
N HIS A 245 -0.50 9.87 6.12
CA HIS A 245 0.85 9.60 6.61
C HIS A 245 1.88 9.43 5.50
N PHE A 246 1.49 8.99 4.30
CA PHE A 246 2.42 8.75 3.20
C PHE A 246 2.46 9.88 2.20
N TYR A 247 1.68 10.94 2.36
CA TYR A 247 1.54 11.98 1.34
C TYR A 247 2.08 13.33 1.81
N TYR A 248 3.19 13.79 1.24
CA TYR A 248 3.82 15.05 1.62
C TYR A 248 4.27 15.81 0.38
N PHE A 249 4.04 17.13 0.36
CA PHE A 249 4.43 18.02 -0.74
C PHE A 249 3.88 17.61 -2.12
N ASN A 250 2.65 17.10 -2.16
CA ASN A 250 1.96 16.61 -3.36
C ASN A 250 2.64 15.39 -4.01
N HIS A 251 3.27 14.56 -3.18
CA HIS A 251 3.93 13.34 -3.58
C HIS A 251 3.70 12.24 -2.55
N ASP A 252 3.53 11.01 -3.03
CA ASP A 252 3.69 9.83 -2.19
C ASP A 252 5.16 9.70 -1.77
N TYR A 253 5.38 9.54 -0.48
CA TYR A 253 6.68 9.58 0.17
C TYR A 253 7.58 8.43 -0.28
N LEU A 254 7.02 7.23 -0.41
CA LEU A 254 7.74 6.02 -0.77
C LEU A 254 8.07 6.00 -2.26
N LEU A 255 7.07 6.31 -3.11
CA LEU A 255 7.24 6.39 -4.55
C LEU A 255 8.23 7.48 -4.97
N TYR A 256 8.21 8.63 -4.29
CA TYR A 256 9.18 9.68 -4.56
C TYR A 256 10.62 9.24 -4.25
N GLY A 257 10.82 8.53 -3.12
CA GLY A 257 12.11 7.97 -2.73
C GLY A 257 12.65 6.97 -3.76
N ASP A 258 11.88 5.92 -4.07
CA ASP A 258 12.29 4.85 -4.99
C ASP A 258 12.37 5.34 -6.46
N GLY A 259 11.58 6.36 -6.81
CA GLY A 259 11.70 7.14 -8.05
C GLY A 259 12.99 7.97 -8.17
N GLY A 260 13.90 7.87 -7.19
CA GLY A 260 15.17 8.58 -7.17
C GLY A 260 15.00 10.08 -6.93
N CYS A 261 14.01 10.48 -6.14
CA CYS A 261 13.73 11.86 -5.72
C CYS A 261 13.71 12.89 -6.84
N THR A 262 13.22 12.47 -8.00
CA THR A 262 12.94 13.40 -9.09
C THR A 262 11.52 13.92 -8.93
N LEU A 263 11.31 15.19 -9.27
CA LEU A 263 9.97 15.65 -9.60
C LEU A 263 9.48 14.75 -10.72
N GLN A 264 8.56 13.84 -10.43
CA GLN A 264 7.88 13.09 -11.46
C GLN A 264 7.22 14.13 -12.38
N MET A 265 7.83 14.36 -13.54
CA MET A 265 7.25 15.05 -14.69
C MET A 265 6.13 14.18 -15.30
N ILE A 266 5.21 13.67 -14.47
CA ILE A 266 4.03 12.96 -14.94
C ILE A 266 3.06 13.93 -15.65
N PHE A 267 3.25 15.24 -15.54
CA PHE A 267 2.32 16.24 -16.11
C PHE A 267 2.69 16.83 -17.49
N LEU A 268 3.82 16.49 -18.11
CA LEU A 268 4.20 17.06 -19.42
C LEU A 268 4.29 16.07 -20.59
N PHE A 269 4.45 14.77 -20.34
CA PHE A 269 4.52 13.76 -21.41
C PHE A 269 3.15 13.29 -21.93
N GLN A 270 2.06 13.47 -21.16
CA GLN A 270 0.70 13.10 -21.59
C GLN A 270 0.08 14.04 -22.66
N LYS A 271 0.67 15.21 -22.91
CA LYS A 271 0.17 16.15 -23.94
C LYS A 271 0.81 15.98 -25.31
N MET A 272 2.02 15.44 -25.41
CA MET A 272 2.74 15.36 -26.68
C MET A 272 2.44 14.11 -27.51
N LEU A 273 1.96 13.02 -26.89
CA LEU A 273 1.62 11.78 -27.59
C LEU A 273 0.18 11.78 -28.18
N ARG A 274 -0.46 12.94 -28.28
CA ARG A 274 -1.85 13.09 -28.79
C ARG A 274 -1.96 13.28 -30.30
N TYR A 275 -0.86 13.41 -31.04
CA TYR A 275 -0.90 13.80 -32.46
C TYR A 275 -0.42 12.76 -33.48
N LEU A 276 0.05 11.57 -33.05
CA LEU A 276 0.73 10.65 -33.98
C LEU A 276 0.07 9.26 -34.20
N LEU A 277 -1.05 8.95 -33.56
CA LEU A 277 -1.71 7.64 -33.71
C LEU A 277 -3.22 7.75 -34.00
N LEU A 278 -3.59 8.62 -34.94
CA LEU A 278 -4.91 8.64 -35.58
C LEU A 278 -4.76 8.29 -37.07
N ALA A 279 -4.25 7.09 -37.36
CA ALA A 279 -4.42 6.43 -38.66
C ALA A 279 -3.88 4.99 -38.64
N ALA A 280 -4.69 4.02 -38.22
CA ALA A 280 -4.62 2.64 -38.72
C ALA A 280 -5.87 1.82 -38.32
N THR A 281 -6.88 1.88 -39.19
CA THR A 281 -7.77 0.78 -39.62
C THR A 281 -8.44 -0.16 -38.60
N LEU A 282 -9.76 0.03 -38.51
CA LEU A 282 -10.81 -1.01 -38.44
C LEU A 282 -10.47 -2.26 -39.29
N VAL A 283 -10.59 -3.46 -38.69
CA VAL A 283 -11.54 -4.55 -39.05
C VAL A 283 -11.52 -5.56 -37.89
N GLY A 284 -12.66 -5.80 -37.24
CA GLY A 284 -12.82 -6.86 -36.24
C GLY A 284 -14.27 -7.02 -35.82
N SER A 285 -14.88 -8.12 -36.26
CA SER A 285 -16.23 -8.67 -35.98
C SER A 285 -17.11 -8.01 -34.91
N ALA A 286 -18.29 -7.57 -35.35
CA ALA A 286 -19.41 -7.20 -34.48
C ALA A 286 -20.06 -8.45 -33.84
N LEU A 287 -19.55 -8.86 -32.68
CA LEU A 287 -20.38 -9.45 -31.63
C LEU A 287 -20.64 -8.32 -30.63
N GLY A 288 -21.89 -8.06 -30.27
CA GLY A 288 -22.20 -7.00 -29.31
C GLY A 288 -21.61 -7.35 -27.95
N ASP A 289 -20.88 -6.41 -27.32
CA ASP A 289 -20.33 -6.61 -25.97
C ASP A 289 -21.44 -7.05 -25.00
N ALA A 290 -21.11 -7.97 -24.08
CA ALA A 290 -22.03 -8.34 -23.01
C ALA A 290 -22.48 -7.12 -22.19
N THR A 291 -23.72 -7.15 -21.71
CA THR A 291 -24.26 -6.10 -20.86
C THR A 291 -24.07 -6.47 -19.40
N TYR A 292 -23.38 -5.60 -18.64
CA TYR A 292 -23.21 -5.76 -17.20
C TYR A 292 -24.56 -5.76 -16.47
N ALA A 293 -24.72 -6.68 -15.52
CA ALA A 293 -25.90 -6.78 -14.66
C ALA A 293 -25.54 -6.50 -13.19
N ASP A 294 -25.87 -5.30 -12.68
CA ASP A 294 -25.66 -4.90 -11.26
C ASP A 294 -26.29 -5.91 -10.30
N ASP A 295 -27.55 -6.30 -10.53
CA ASP A 295 -28.25 -7.26 -9.68
C ASP A 295 -27.49 -8.59 -9.53
N PHE A 296 -26.91 -9.08 -10.63
CA PHE A 296 -26.11 -10.29 -10.63
C PHE A 296 -24.79 -10.10 -9.85
N ALA A 297 -24.09 -9.00 -10.07
CA ALA A 297 -22.86 -8.69 -9.34
C ALA A 297 -23.12 -8.54 -7.83
N ARG A 298 -24.14 -7.77 -7.47
CA ARG A 298 -24.55 -7.43 -6.11
C ARG A 298 -25.09 -8.62 -5.32
N ASN A 299 -25.96 -9.42 -5.92
CA ASN A 299 -26.72 -10.45 -5.21
C ASN A 299 -26.15 -11.86 -5.37
N LYS A 300 -25.22 -12.10 -6.31
CA LYS A 300 -24.58 -13.40 -6.52
C LYS A 300 -23.06 -13.32 -6.38
N MET A 301 -22.41 -12.52 -7.21
CA MET A 301 -20.94 -12.57 -7.34
C MET A 301 -20.22 -11.96 -6.13
N TRP A 302 -20.73 -10.87 -5.57
CA TRP A 302 -20.15 -10.25 -4.37
C TRP A 302 -20.34 -11.10 -3.10
N PRO A 303 -21.54 -11.60 -2.78
CA PRO A 303 -21.71 -12.54 -1.66
C PRO A 303 -20.85 -13.79 -1.80
N ALA A 304 -20.68 -14.32 -3.02
CA ALA A 304 -19.78 -15.43 -3.26
C ALA A 304 -18.33 -15.04 -2.95
N ALA A 305 -17.83 -13.89 -3.44
CA ALA A 305 -16.48 -13.41 -3.15
C ALA A 305 -16.24 -13.17 -1.64
N ALA A 306 -17.15 -12.47 -0.97
CA ALA A 306 -17.08 -12.17 0.46
C ALA A 306 -17.12 -13.45 1.32
N SER A 307 -17.87 -14.47 0.89
CA SER A 307 -17.97 -15.73 1.65
C SER A 307 -16.63 -16.43 1.87
N ALA A 308 -15.65 -16.24 0.98
CA ALA A 308 -14.33 -16.86 1.11
C ALA A 308 -13.52 -16.31 2.29
N TYR A 309 -13.87 -15.13 2.81
CA TYR A 309 -13.29 -14.58 4.04
C TYR A 309 -13.92 -15.15 5.31
N SER A 310 -15.14 -15.70 5.22
CA SER A 310 -15.84 -16.28 6.36
C SER A 310 -15.24 -17.60 6.80
N SER A 311 -15.33 -17.91 8.09
CA SER A 311 -15.11 -19.28 8.61
C SER A 311 -16.25 -20.26 8.27
N LYS A 312 -17.44 -19.75 7.89
CA LYS A 312 -18.65 -20.53 7.56
C LYS A 312 -19.28 -20.05 6.24
N PRO A 313 -18.56 -20.20 5.10
CA PRO A 313 -18.99 -19.69 3.80
C PRO A 313 -20.38 -20.18 3.37
N GLU A 314 -20.80 -21.37 3.81
CA GLU A 314 -22.12 -21.96 3.54
C GLU A 314 -23.28 -21.02 3.88
N LYS A 315 -23.15 -20.19 4.93
CA LYS A 315 -24.22 -19.25 5.33
C LYS A 315 -24.53 -18.21 4.26
N CYS A 316 -23.52 -17.70 3.56
CA CYS A 316 -23.72 -16.77 2.46
C CYS A 316 -24.49 -17.43 1.32
N PHE A 317 -24.20 -18.70 1.04
CA PHE A 317 -24.89 -19.47 0.01
C PHE A 317 -26.34 -19.77 0.40
N ASP A 318 -26.59 -20.17 1.65
CA ASP A 318 -27.94 -20.40 2.17
C ASP A 318 -28.82 -19.14 2.11
N ASN A 319 -28.23 -17.96 2.33
CA ASN A 319 -28.96 -16.69 2.34
C ASN A 319 -29.14 -16.05 0.96
N LYS A 320 -28.21 -16.24 0.01
CA LYS A 320 -28.21 -15.52 -1.29
C LYS A 320 -28.48 -16.39 -2.51
N PHE A 321 -28.37 -17.72 -2.38
CA PHE A 321 -28.55 -18.63 -3.50
C PHE A 321 -29.78 -19.51 -3.28
N GLN A 322 -30.53 -19.73 -4.36
CA GLN A 322 -31.63 -20.68 -4.32
C GLN A 322 -31.04 -22.06 -4.48
N ASN A 323 -31.00 -22.85 -3.39
CA ASN A 323 -30.48 -24.21 -3.39
C ASN A 323 -29.02 -24.29 -3.90
N ALA A 324 -28.07 -23.85 -3.07
CA ALA A 324 -26.64 -24.01 -3.33
C ALA A 324 -26.00 -24.97 -2.33
N THR A 325 -24.97 -25.69 -2.78
CA THR A 325 -24.21 -26.59 -1.92
C THR A 325 -22.72 -26.30 -2.08
N LEU A 326 -22.06 -25.96 -0.97
CA LEU A 326 -20.61 -25.91 -0.92
C LEU A 326 -20.07 -27.33 -1.07
N TYR A 327 -19.46 -27.62 -2.22
CA TYR A 327 -18.85 -28.93 -2.48
C TYR A 327 -17.60 -29.10 -1.63
N LYS A 328 -16.70 -28.11 -1.69
CA LYS A 328 -15.45 -28.14 -0.92
C LYS A 328 -14.84 -26.74 -0.78
N ARG A 329 -14.20 -26.54 0.37
CA ARG A 329 -13.28 -25.44 0.67
C ARG A 329 -11.84 -25.95 0.61
N TYR A 330 -10.95 -25.15 0.04
CA TYR A 330 -9.54 -25.44 -0.19
C TYR A 330 -8.70 -24.35 0.46
N ASP A 331 -8.18 -24.61 1.65
CA ASP A 331 -7.22 -23.71 2.31
C ASP A 331 -5.80 -24.22 2.04
N ILE A 332 -5.04 -23.49 1.23
CA ILE A 332 -3.67 -23.85 0.81
C ILE A 332 -2.72 -22.70 1.15
N ARG A 333 -1.49 -23.02 1.52
CA ARG A 333 -0.44 -22.02 1.72
C ARG A 333 0.06 -21.53 0.36
N CYS A 334 0.02 -20.23 0.11
CA CYS A 334 0.13 -19.67 -1.25
C CYS A 334 0.91 -18.33 -1.34
N ASP A 335 1.46 -17.82 -0.23
CA ASP A 335 2.37 -16.67 -0.24
C ASP A 335 3.82 -17.10 -0.51
N ALA A 336 4.67 -16.13 -0.86
CA ALA A 336 6.08 -16.34 -1.20
C ALA A 336 6.91 -17.01 -0.08
N LEU A 337 6.45 -16.96 1.18
CA LEU A 337 7.09 -17.57 2.34
C LEU A 337 6.28 -18.74 2.95
N HIS A 338 5.13 -19.10 2.38
CA HIS A 338 4.20 -20.13 2.88
C HIS A 338 3.74 -19.92 4.33
N LEU A 339 3.61 -18.68 4.78
CA LEU A 339 3.13 -18.29 6.11
C LEU A 339 1.62 -18.05 6.14
N ASP A 340 1.05 -17.65 5.00
CA ASP A 340 -0.36 -17.30 4.85
C ASP A 340 -1.15 -18.31 4.01
N THR A 341 -2.48 -18.29 4.18
CA THR A 341 -3.39 -19.19 3.48
C THR A 341 -4.24 -18.45 2.46
N CYS A 342 -4.29 -18.98 1.24
CA CYS A 342 -5.33 -18.66 0.29
C CYS A 342 -6.48 -19.65 0.44
N CYS A 343 -7.66 -19.21 0.02
CA CYS A 343 -8.88 -20.00 0.07
C CYS A 343 -9.49 -20.11 -1.33
N GLY A 344 -9.82 -21.34 -1.73
CA GLY A 344 -10.66 -21.64 -2.88
C GLY A 344 -11.98 -22.25 -2.43
N LEU A 345 -13.10 -21.85 -3.02
CA LEU A 345 -14.40 -22.50 -2.82
C LEU A 345 -14.92 -23.03 -4.15
N ALA A 346 -15.43 -24.27 -4.14
CA ALA A 346 -16.18 -24.84 -5.25
C ALA A 346 -17.63 -25.09 -4.79
N ILE A 347 -18.59 -24.49 -5.48
CA ILE A 347 -20.01 -24.51 -5.11
C ILE A 347 -20.85 -24.98 -6.30
N ALA A 348 -21.86 -25.80 -6.02
CA ALA A 348 -22.93 -26.10 -6.97
C ALA A 348 -24.16 -25.25 -6.63
N ALA A 349 -24.44 -24.22 -7.42
CA ALA A 349 -25.63 -23.37 -7.28
C ALA A 349 -26.76 -23.94 -8.16
N HIS A 350 -27.57 -24.84 -7.60
CA HIS A 350 -28.55 -25.62 -8.37
C HIS A 350 -29.70 -24.79 -8.91
N GLY A 351 -30.22 -23.82 -8.14
CA GLY A 351 -31.28 -22.93 -8.61
C GLY A 351 -30.85 -22.04 -9.78
N ASP A 352 -29.56 -21.73 -9.85
CA ASP A 352 -28.96 -20.92 -10.91
C ASP A 352 -28.35 -21.78 -12.05
N LYS A 353 -28.33 -23.11 -11.89
CA LYS A 353 -27.60 -24.07 -12.76
C LYS A 353 -26.17 -23.62 -13.04
N ALA A 354 -25.41 -23.29 -12.00
CA ALA A 354 -24.04 -22.83 -12.10
C ALA A 354 -23.08 -23.57 -11.15
N ILE A 355 -21.86 -23.80 -11.61
CA ILE A 355 -20.71 -24.14 -10.76
C ILE A 355 -19.99 -22.83 -10.48
N VAL A 356 -19.90 -22.45 -9.21
CA VAL A 356 -19.25 -21.21 -8.79
C VAL A 356 -17.89 -21.53 -8.19
N LEU A 357 -16.85 -20.91 -8.74
CA LEU A 357 -15.49 -20.96 -8.23
C LEU A 357 -15.16 -19.60 -7.60
N VAL A 358 -14.77 -19.62 -6.34
CA VAL A 358 -14.39 -18.42 -5.60
C VAL A 358 -12.94 -18.53 -5.21
N PHE A 359 -12.19 -17.45 -5.41
CA PHE A 359 -10.81 -17.32 -4.98
C PHE A 359 -10.67 -16.17 -3.97
N ARG A 360 -9.95 -16.45 -2.88
CA ARG A 360 -9.45 -15.47 -1.93
C ARG A 360 -7.94 -15.60 -1.85
N GLY A 361 -7.25 -14.49 -2.05
CA GLY A 361 -5.82 -14.39 -1.78
C GLY A 361 -5.48 -14.43 -0.28
N THR A 362 -4.27 -14.01 0.04
CA THR A 362 -3.81 -13.82 1.41
C THR A 362 -4.36 -12.51 2.00
N THR A 363 -4.49 -12.48 3.32
CA THR A 363 -4.85 -11.26 4.05
C THR A 363 -3.69 -10.28 4.14
N SER A 364 -2.44 -10.75 4.01
CA SER A 364 -1.23 -9.92 3.89
C SER A 364 -1.03 -9.29 2.51
N PHE A 365 -1.88 -9.55 1.51
CA PHE A 365 -1.68 -8.94 0.19
C PHE A 365 -1.76 -7.41 0.22
N LEU A 366 -2.66 -6.85 1.03
CA LEU A 366 -2.72 -5.40 1.24
C LEU A 366 -1.43 -4.89 1.89
N GLN A 367 -0.89 -5.62 2.85
CA GLN A 367 0.41 -5.34 3.44
C GLN A 367 1.54 -5.40 2.39
N LEU A 368 1.60 -6.40 1.50
CA LEU A 368 2.61 -6.47 0.42
C LEU A 368 2.58 -5.25 -0.52
N ILE A 369 1.38 -4.70 -0.73
CA ILE A 369 1.15 -3.51 -1.53
C ILE A 369 1.57 -2.25 -0.80
N GLU A 370 1.18 -2.11 0.47
CA GLU A 370 1.45 -0.97 1.35
C GLU A 370 2.92 -0.89 1.75
N GLU A 371 3.57 -2.03 1.98
CA GLU A 371 5.00 -2.15 2.31
C GLU A 371 5.91 -1.91 1.10
N ALA A 372 5.33 -1.67 -0.08
CA ALA A 372 6.03 -1.40 -1.33
C ALA A 372 7.09 -2.45 -1.73
N ASP A 373 7.02 -3.68 -1.20
CA ASP A 373 7.81 -4.81 -1.71
C ASP A 373 7.22 -5.35 -3.04
N LYS A 374 7.02 -4.42 -3.97
CA LYS A 374 6.57 -4.65 -5.35
C LYS A 374 7.58 -5.48 -6.15
N SER A 375 8.76 -5.75 -5.59
CA SER A 375 9.75 -6.66 -6.17
C SER A 375 9.18 -8.06 -6.42
N VAL A 376 8.26 -8.51 -5.56
CA VAL A 376 7.53 -9.78 -5.69
C VAL A 376 6.64 -9.76 -6.94
N LEU A 377 6.09 -8.61 -7.28
CA LEU A 377 5.20 -8.37 -8.41
C LEU A 377 5.96 -8.05 -9.72
N ASN A 378 7.25 -7.74 -9.67
CA ASN A 378 8.02 -7.42 -10.89
C ASN A 378 8.28 -8.63 -11.81
N LYS A 379 8.23 -9.85 -11.26
CA LYS A 379 8.52 -11.07 -12.02
C LYS A 379 7.30 -11.50 -12.82
N HIS A 380 7.51 -11.67 -14.11
CA HIS A 380 6.50 -12.15 -15.06
C HIS A 380 6.81 -13.58 -15.53
N VAL A 381 5.76 -14.35 -15.82
CA VAL A 381 5.84 -15.68 -16.44
C VAL A 381 4.93 -15.75 -17.66
N GLU A 382 5.32 -16.53 -18.67
CA GLU A 382 4.50 -16.78 -19.85
C GLU A 382 3.17 -17.44 -19.45
N TRP A 383 2.07 -16.95 -20.01
CA TRP A 383 0.74 -17.46 -19.73
C TRP A 383 0.21 -18.30 -20.88
N ALA A 384 -0.45 -19.42 -20.57
CA ALA A 384 -0.89 -20.41 -21.57
C ALA A 384 -1.87 -19.83 -22.61
N ALA A 385 -2.64 -18.81 -22.24
CA ALA A 385 -3.57 -18.15 -23.15
C ALA A 385 -2.92 -17.06 -24.03
N GLY A 386 -1.66 -16.70 -23.77
CA GLY A 386 -0.92 -15.64 -24.44
C GLY A 386 -0.47 -14.54 -23.48
N GLY A 387 0.63 -13.87 -23.83
CA GLY A 387 1.24 -12.82 -23.02
C GLY A 387 1.92 -13.36 -21.76
N LYS A 388 2.16 -12.45 -20.81
CA LYS A 388 2.78 -12.77 -19.53
C LYS A 388 1.91 -12.29 -18.38
N VAL A 389 1.95 -13.01 -17.27
CA VAL A 389 1.23 -12.66 -16.03
C VAL A 389 2.22 -12.57 -14.87
N SER A 390 1.80 -11.92 -13.79
CA SER A 390 2.56 -11.92 -12.55
C SER A 390 2.91 -13.35 -12.12
N LYS A 391 4.17 -13.61 -11.81
CA LYS A 391 4.59 -14.89 -11.23
C LYS A 391 3.86 -15.15 -9.92
N TYR A 392 3.70 -14.12 -9.09
CA TYR A 392 3.05 -14.23 -7.79
C TYR A 392 1.58 -14.66 -7.94
N PHE A 393 0.80 -14.00 -8.81
CA PHE A 393 -0.59 -14.39 -9.06
C PHE A 393 -0.70 -15.77 -9.72
N ASN A 394 0.21 -16.09 -10.64
CA ASN A 394 0.29 -17.41 -11.28
C ASN A 394 0.51 -18.52 -10.25
N ASP A 395 1.49 -18.37 -9.37
CA ASP A 395 1.81 -19.36 -8.35
C ASP A 395 0.63 -19.54 -7.39
N ALA A 396 0.05 -18.45 -6.87
CA ALA A 396 -1.09 -18.50 -5.96
C ALA A 396 -2.31 -19.20 -6.58
N PHE A 397 -2.61 -18.94 -7.86
CA PHE A 397 -3.66 -19.65 -8.59
C PHE A 397 -3.35 -21.15 -8.70
N PHE A 398 -2.15 -21.52 -9.13
CA PHE A 398 -1.78 -22.91 -9.33
C PHE A 398 -1.67 -23.69 -8.02
N ASP A 399 -1.30 -23.06 -6.91
CA ASP A 399 -1.25 -23.69 -5.60
C ASP A 399 -2.65 -24.15 -5.16
N ILE A 400 -3.68 -23.32 -5.34
CA ILE A 400 -5.07 -23.73 -5.05
C ILE A 400 -5.58 -24.74 -6.08
N TRP A 401 -5.35 -24.46 -7.37
CA TRP A 401 -5.86 -25.29 -8.44
C TRP A 401 -5.33 -26.72 -8.33
N ASN A 402 -4.02 -26.87 -8.17
CA ASN A 402 -3.35 -28.16 -8.02
C ASN A 402 -3.48 -28.73 -6.59
N GLY A 403 -3.79 -27.89 -5.59
CA GLY A 403 -4.11 -28.30 -4.22
C GLY A 403 -5.45 -29.05 -4.07
N GLY A 404 -6.11 -29.38 -5.18
CA GLY A 404 -7.29 -30.25 -5.24
C GLY A 404 -8.55 -29.56 -5.76
N MET A 405 -8.52 -28.25 -6.02
CA MET A 405 -9.66 -27.54 -6.60
C MET A 405 -9.95 -28.01 -8.03
N LYS A 406 -8.91 -28.36 -8.80
CA LYS A 406 -9.04 -28.99 -10.13
C LYS A 406 -9.91 -30.25 -10.08
N ASP A 407 -9.67 -31.14 -9.12
CA ASP A 407 -10.40 -32.40 -9.02
C ASP A 407 -11.86 -32.19 -8.59
N GLY A 408 -12.09 -31.22 -7.70
CA GLY A 408 -13.45 -30.82 -7.31
C GLY A 408 -14.23 -30.20 -8.46
N PHE A 409 -13.60 -29.30 -9.21
CA PHE A 409 -14.19 -28.73 -10.42
C PHE A 409 -14.54 -29.82 -11.44
N ASN A 410 -13.61 -30.73 -11.73
CA ASN A 410 -13.86 -31.83 -12.67
C ASN A 410 -15.01 -32.74 -12.20
N THR A 411 -15.09 -33.02 -10.90
CA THR A 411 -16.19 -33.80 -10.31
C THR A 411 -17.53 -33.09 -10.49
N LEU A 412 -17.60 -31.81 -10.14
CA LEU A 412 -18.81 -31.00 -10.32
C LEU A 412 -19.22 -30.88 -11.78
N LYS A 413 -18.27 -30.68 -12.70
CA LYS A 413 -18.55 -30.56 -14.13
C LYS A 413 -19.01 -31.89 -14.74
N ALA A 414 -18.50 -33.02 -14.26
CA ALA A 414 -18.98 -34.34 -14.66
C ALA A 414 -20.40 -34.63 -14.13
N GLN A 415 -20.70 -34.20 -12.90
CA GLN A 415 -22.01 -34.38 -12.29
C GLN A 415 -23.08 -33.44 -12.88
N TYR A 416 -22.66 -32.23 -13.28
CA TYR A 416 -23.53 -31.17 -13.79
C TYR A 416 -22.96 -30.60 -15.11
N PRO A 417 -22.96 -31.39 -16.21
CA PRO A 417 -22.36 -30.98 -17.48
C PRO A 417 -23.03 -29.73 -18.07
N ASP A 418 -24.34 -29.56 -17.86
CA ASP A 418 -25.12 -28.44 -18.37
C ASP A 418 -25.03 -27.17 -17.51
N TYR A 419 -24.29 -27.20 -16.39
CA TYR A 419 -24.15 -26.01 -15.54
C TYR A 419 -23.15 -25.03 -16.15
N ALA A 420 -23.52 -23.75 -16.11
CA ALA A 420 -22.62 -22.64 -16.41
C ALA A 420 -21.47 -22.59 -15.39
N VAL A 421 -20.38 -21.91 -15.73
CA VAL A 421 -19.26 -21.71 -14.79
C VAL A 421 -19.16 -20.24 -14.44
N TRP A 422 -19.23 -19.92 -13.14
CA TRP A 422 -19.04 -18.57 -12.63
C TRP A 422 -17.76 -18.51 -11.84
N VAL A 423 -16.95 -17.49 -12.06
CA VAL A 423 -15.68 -17.30 -11.37
C VAL A 423 -15.67 -15.91 -10.76
N THR A 424 -15.27 -15.81 -9.50
CA THR A 424 -15.23 -14.55 -8.76
C THR A 424 -14.11 -14.54 -7.74
N GLY A 425 -13.70 -13.35 -7.35
CA GLY A 425 -12.74 -13.12 -6.31
C GLY A 425 -12.61 -11.63 -6.01
N HIS A 426 -12.09 -11.34 -4.82
CA HIS A 426 -11.84 -9.98 -4.35
C HIS A 426 -10.33 -9.79 -4.14
N SER A 427 -9.81 -8.59 -4.46
CA SER A 427 -8.39 -8.26 -4.26
C SER A 427 -7.47 -9.20 -5.04
N LEU A 428 -6.42 -9.77 -4.42
CA LEU A 428 -5.61 -10.86 -4.97
C LEU A 428 -6.47 -12.05 -5.48
N GLY A 429 -7.58 -12.33 -4.82
CA GLY A 429 -8.54 -13.33 -5.29
C GLY A 429 -9.16 -12.97 -6.64
N GLY A 430 -9.34 -11.68 -6.95
CA GLY A 430 -9.75 -11.19 -8.26
C GLY A 430 -8.71 -11.52 -9.34
N ALA A 431 -7.42 -11.29 -9.06
CA ALA A 431 -6.33 -11.67 -9.96
C ALA A 431 -6.33 -13.18 -10.26
N MET A 432 -6.49 -14.00 -9.22
CA MET A 432 -6.58 -15.45 -9.32
C MET A 432 -7.84 -15.91 -10.08
N ALA A 433 -8.96 -15.23 -9.89
CA ALA A 433 -10.21 -15.48 -10.61
C ALA A 433 -10.06 -15.20 -12.12
N THR A 434 -9.37 -14.11 -12.49
CA THR A 434 -9.07 -13.77 -13.88
C THR A 434 -8.16 -14.80 -14.55
N LEU A 435 -7.11 -15.24 -13.84
CA LEU A 435 -6.27 -16.36 -14.29
C LEU A 435 -7.07 -17.66 -14.40
N GLY A 436 -7.90 -17.97 -13.41
CA GLY A 436 -8.76 -19.15 -13.42
C GLY A 436 -9.72 -19.17 -14.60
N GLY A 437 -10.34 -18.02 -14.91
CA GLY A 437 -11.21 -17.90 -16.07
C GLY A 437 -10.48 -18.11 -17.38
N SER A 438 -9.34 -17.43 -17.57
CA SER A 438 -8.49 -17.61 -18.75
C SER A 438 -8.02 -19.06 -18.91
N TYR A 439 -7.63 -19.71 -17.82
CA TYR A 439 -7.15 -21.09 -17.80
C TYR A 439 -8.25 -22.08 -18.18
N LEU A 440 -9.45 -21.95 -17.62
CA LEU A 440 -10.58 -22.83 -17.91
C LEU A 440 -10.97 -22.80 -19.39
N ILE A 441 -11.07 -21.59 -19.98
CA ILE A 441 -11.37 -21.45 -21.41
C ILE A 441 -10.22 -21.99 -22.27
N LYS A 442 -8.96 -21.64 -21.95
CA LYS A 442 -7.80 -22.09 -22.73
C LYS A 442 -7.69 -23.61 -22.79
N ASN A 443 -8.10 -24.31 -21.73
CA ASN A 443 -8.04 -25.77 -21.64
C ASN A 443 -9.36 -26.46 -22.03
N ASN A 444 -10.33 -25.75 -22.60
CA ASN A 444 -11.65 -26.27 -22.99
C ASN A 444 -12.42 -26.93 -21.82
N LEU A 445 -12.25 -26.39 -20.61
CA LEU A 445 -12.92 -26.88 -19.40
C LEU A 445 -14.25 -26.16 -19.13
N ALA A 446 -14.45 -24.99 -19.75
CA ALA A 446 -15.70 -24.23 -19.72
C ALA A 446 -15.99 -23.65 -21.11
N ASP A 447 -17.27 -23.37 -21.38
CA ASP A 447 -17.73 -22.73 -22.61
C ASP A 447 -17.70 -21.20 -22.43
N PRO A 448 -16.96 -20.44 -23.27
CA PRO A 448 -16.83 -18.99 -23.13
C PRO A 448 -18.15 -18.23 -23.22
N SER A 449 -19.16 -18.78 -23.91
CA SER A 449 -20.48 -18.14 -24.08
C SER A 449 -21.41 -18.27 -22.87
N THR A 450 -21.12 -19.23 -21.99
CA THR A 450 -21.93 -19.47 -20.77
C THR A 450 -21.17 -19.15 -19.50
N MET A 451 -19.84 -19.00 -19.59
CA MET A 451 -18.98 -18.64 -18.48
C MET A 451 -19.15 -17.17 -18.11
N LYS A 452 -19.14 -16.87 -16.82
CA LYS A 452 -19.17 -15.48 -16.31
C LYS A 452 -18.03 -15.25 -15.33
N LEU A 453 -17.25 -14.20 -15.56
CA LEU A 453 -16.23 -13.71 -14.65
C LEU A 453 -16.66 -12.34 -14.12
N VAL A 454 -16.73 -12.19 -12.80
CA VAL A 454 -16.89 -10.89 -12.15
C VAL A 454 -15.93 -10.83 -10.97
N THR A 455 -15.08 -9.82 -10.94
CA THR A 455 -14.08 -9.61 -9.88
C THR A 455 -14.30 -8.27 -9.20
N PHE A 456 -13.74 -8.11 -8.01
CA PHE A 456 -13.90 -6.91 -7.17
C PHE A 456 -12.53 -6.42 -6.71
N GLY A 457 -12.21 -5.16 -6.99
CA GLY A 457 -10.90 -4.58 -6.63
C GLY A 457 -9.74 -5.38 -7.20
N GLU A 458 -9.87 -5.85 -8.44
CA GLU A 458 -8.86 -6.69 -9.08
C GLU A 458 -7.60 -5.88 -9.44
N PRO A 459 -6.40 -6.32 -9.00
CA PRO A 459 -5.14 -5.73 -9.42
C PRO A 459 -4.81 -6.07 -10.89
N ARG A 460 -3.90 -5.32 -11.51
CA ARG A 460 -3.42 -5.65 -12.86
C ARG A 460 -2.76 -7.02 -12.86
N VAL A 461 -3.23 -7.93 -13.70
CA VAL A 461 -2.84 -9.35 -13.61
C VAL A 461 -1.61 -9.69 -14.44
N GLY A 462 -1.43 -9.02 -15.57
CA GLY A 462 -0.36 -9.32 -16.51
C GLY A 462 -0.15 -8.21 -17.51
N ASN A 463 0.61 -8.49 -18.56
CA ASN A 463 0.94 -7.51 -19.56
C ASN A 463 -0.16 -7.28 -20.59
N LYS A 464 0.02 -6.26 -21.44
CA LYS A 464 -0.95 -5.91 -22.48
C LYS A 464 -1.31 -7.08 -23.40
N ALA A 465 -0.34 -7.92 -23.76
CA ALA A 465 -0.59 -9.09 -24.58
C ALA A 465 -1.49 -10.12 -23.87
N PHE A 466 -1.38 -10.26 -22.54
CA PHE A 466 -2.29 -11.07 -21.75
C PHE A 466 -3.68 -10.43 -21.66
N ALA A 467 -3.77 -9.13 -21.40
CA ALA A 467 -5.05 -8.41 -21.35
C ALA A 467 -5.84 -8.56 -22.66
N GLU A 468 -5.21 -8.32 -23.81
CA GLU A 468 -5.81 -8.49 -25.13
C GLU A 468 -6.20 -9.95 -25.43
N ALA A 469 -5.43 -10.92 -24.93
CA ALA A 469 -5.76 -12.32 -25.08
C ALA A 469 -6.99 -12.66 -24.23
N HIS A 470 -7.02 -12.22 -22.97
CA HIS A 470 -8.13 -12.42 -22.04
C HIS A 470 -9.44 -11.84 -22.59
N ASP A 471 -9.39 -10.61 -23.12
CA ASP A 471 -10.56 -9.94 -23.72
C ASP A 471 -11.15 -10.67 -24.93
N LYS A 472 -10.35 -11.50 -25.62
CA LYS A 472 -10.80 -12.33 -26.74
C LYS A 472 -11.31 -13.70 -26.30
N GLN A 473 -11.02 -14.13 -25.07
CA GLN A 473 -11.36 -15.48 -24.59
C GLN A 473 -12.75 -15.55 -23.96
N LEU A 474 -13.19 -14.53 -23.22
CA LEU A 474 -14.43 -14.55 -22.45
C LEU A 474 -15.41 -13.49 -22.98
N ASP A 475 -16.68 -13.89 -23.11
CA ASP A 475 -17.75 -12.98 -23.56
C ASP A 475 -18.28 -12.11 -22.40
N TYR A 476 -18.30 -12.66 -21.18
CA TYR A 476 -18.78 -11.98 -19.96
C TYR A 476 -17.67 -11.95 -18.90
N HIS A 477 -16.87 -10.89 -18.91
CA HIS A 477 -15.86 -10.60 -17.89
C HIS A 477 -15.93 -9.14 -17.48
N PHE A 478 -16.07 -8.86 -16.19
CA PHE A 478 -16.14 -7.50 -15.65
C PHE A 478 -15.35 -7.40 -14.36
N ARG A 479 -14.50 -6.37 -14.27
CA ARG A 479 -13.89 -5.95 -13.00
C ARG A 479 -14.69 -4.81 -12.40
N VAL A 480 -15.17 -5.00 -11.18
CA VAL A 480 -15.93 -3.99 -10.43
C VAL A 480 -14.97 -3.23 -9.53
N THR A 481 -14.98 -1.90 -9.62
CA THR A 481 -14.11 -1.00 -8.87
C THR A 481 -14.96 0.02 -8.10
N HIS A 482 -14.51 0.37 -6.90
CA HIS A 482 -15.22 1.27 -6.01
C HIS A 482 -14.38 2.50 -5.66
N SER A 483 -14.93 3.68 -5.91
CA SER A 483 -14.40 4.99 -5.52
C SER A 483 -12.90 5.11 -5.83
N ARG A 484 -12.05 5.19 -4.80
CA ARG A 484 -10.62 5.42 -4.96
C ARG A 484 -9.81 4.17 -4.63
N ASP A 485 -10.41 2.98 -4.73
CA ASP A 485 -9.74 1.70 -4.49
C ASP A 485 -8.32 1.67 -5.12
N ILE A 486 -7.30 1.46 -4.28
CA ILE A 486 -5.90 1.42 -4.71
C ILE A 486 -5.54 0.18 -5.52
N VAL A 487 -6.22 -0.94 -5.27
CA VAL A 487 -5.79 -2.24 -5.78
C VAL A 487 -5.88 -2.36 -7.31
N PRO A 488 -6.90 -1.80 -7.99
CA PRO A 488 -6.92 -1.73 -9.46
C PRO A 488 -5.74 -0.98 -10.10
N HIS A 489 -5.03 -0.15 -9.34
CA HIS A 489 -3.93 0.68 -9.83
C HIS A 489 -2.55 0.04 -9.65
N ILE A 490 -2.50 -1.21 -9.22
CA ILE A 490 -1.27 -1.93 -8.93
C ILE A 490 -1.33 -3.37 -9.48
N PRO A 491 -0.19 -3.98 -9.83
CA PRO A 491 1.11 -3.33 -9.99
C PRO A 491 1.06 -2.26 -11.09
N GLU A 492 1.98 -1.30 -11.05
CA GLU A 492 1.96 -0.14 -11.94
C GLU A 492 2.30 -0.51 -13.39
N GLU A 493 1.77 0.27 -14.34
CA GLU A 493 2.01 0.08 -15.77
C GLU A 493 3.50 0.15 -16.16
N ILE A 494 4.33 0.85 -15.37
CA ILE A 494 5.79 0.92 -15.58
C ILE A 494 6.46 -0.46 -15.47
N PHE A 495 5.83 -1.40 -14.77
CA PHE A 495 6.28 -2.79 -14.65
C PHE A 495 5.68 -3.71 -15.72
N GLU A 496 5.25 -3.15 -16.86
CA GLU A 496 4.61 -3.85 -17.98
C GLU A 496 3.23 -4.45 -17.68
N TYR A 497 2.57 -4.02 -16.59
CA TYR A 497 1.22 -4.47 -16.25
C TYR A 497 0.13 -3.69 -16.99
N HIS A 498 -0.99 -4.36 -17.26
CA HIS A 498 -2.14 -3.80 -17.96
C HIS A 498 -3.44 -4.45 -17.49
N GLN A 499 -4.47 -3.63 -17.29
CA GLN A 499 -5.84 -4.09 -17.05
C GLN A 499 -6.47 -4.63 -18.34
N HIS A 500 -7.41 -5.55 -18.16
CA HIS A 500 -8.33 -5.98 -19.23
C HIS A 500 -9.48 -4.97 -19.41
N LYS A 501 -10.21 -5.08 -20.52
CA LYS A 501 -11.06 -4.02 -21.11
C LYS A 501 -12.22 -3.52 -20.25
N PHE A 502 -13.01 -4.41 -19.65
CA PHE A 502 -14.31 -4.04 -19.08
C PHE A 502 -14.27 -3.71 -17.59
N GLU A 503 -14.36 -2.43 -17.26
CA GLU A 503 -14.50 -1.93 -15.90
C GLU A 503 -15.94 -1.49 -15.62
N VAL A 504 -16.44 -1.85 -14.44
CA VAL A 504 -17.67 -1.26 -13.90
C VAL A 504 -17.29 -0.46 -12.67
N PHE A 505 -17.31 0.85 -12.85
CA PHE A 505 -16.83 1.79 -11.85
C PHE A 505 -17.98 2.47 -11.11
N TYR A 506 -17.96 2.37 -9.78
CA TYR A 506 -18.89 3.05 -8.90
C TYR A 506 -18.17 4.18 -8.16
N HIS A 507 -18.63 5.42 -8.33
CA HIS A 507 -18.05 6.57 -7.62
C HIS A 507 -18.53 6.70 -6.17
N ASP A 508 -19.77 6.28 -5.90
CA ASP A 508 -20.42 6.41 -4.59
C ASP A 508 -20.42 5.06 -3.84
N ASN A 509 -21.00 5.04 -2.64
CA ASN A 509 -21.13 3.89 -1.72
C ASN A 509 -21.87 2.63 -2.25
N MET A 510 -22.13 2.54 -3.55
CA MET A 510 -22.68 1.36 -4.23
C MET A 510 -24.02 0.87 -3.69
N LYS A 511 -24.81 1.71 -2.99
CA LYS A 511 -26.15 1.35 -2.51
C LYS A 511 -27.07 0.91 -3.65
N PRO A 512 -28.16 0.16 -3.37
CA PRO A 512 -29.14 -0.17 -4.40
C PRO A 512 -29.61 1.08 -5.16
N GLY A 513 -29.48 1.06 -6.49
CA GLY A 513 -29.80 2.21 -7.36
C GLY A 513 -28.65 3.22 -7.54
N ALA A 514 -27.48 2.98 -6.96
CA ALA A 514 -26.28 3.78 -7.23
C ALA A 514 -25.94 3.75 -8.72
N LYS A 515 -25.43 4.88 -9.21
CA LYS A 515 -24.98 5.00 -10.60
C LYS A 515 -23.59 4.38 -10.72
N TYR A 516 -23.38 3.69 -11.83
CA TYR A 516 -22.07 3.20 -12.24
C TYR A 516 -21.79 3.59 -13.68
N LYS A 517 -20.51 3.57 -14.03
CA LYS A 517 -20.03 3.74 -15.40
C LYS A 517 -19.37 2.44 -15.87
N VAL A 518 -19.76 1.97 -17.05
CA VAL A 518 -19.06 0.86 -17.70
C VAL A 518 -18.03 1.45 -18.65
N CYS A 519 -16.75 1.31 -18.33
CA CYS A 519 -15.66 1.64 -19.24
C CYS A 519 -15.33 0.41 -20.10
N LYS A 520 -15.18 0.66 -21.39
CA LYS A 520 -14.98 -0.35 -22.43
C LYS A 520 -13.58 -0.27 -23.06
N GLU A 521 -12.69 0.49 -22.47
CA GLU A 521 -11.30 0.56 -22.89
C GLU A 521 -10.46 0.14 -21.68
N ASP A 522 -9.36 -0.52 -21.99
CA ASP A 522 -8.32 -0.80 -21.01
C ASP A 522 -7.74 0.53 -20.47
N GLU A 523 -7.53 0.59 -19.15
CA GLU A 523 -6.96 1.75 -18.45
C GLU A 523 -7.72 3.10 -18.66
N ASP A 524 -9.05 3.09 -18.85
CA ASP A 524 -9.87 4.28 -19.12
C ASP A 524 -9.82 5.37 -18.02
N MET A 525 -9.25 6.54 -18.35
CA MET A 525 -9.15 7.73 -17.48
C MET A 525 -10.50 8.33 -17.05
N GLY A 526 -11.60 7.90 -17.67
CA GLY A 526 -12.95 8.25 -17.27
C GLY A 526 -13.54 7.31 -16.22
N CYS A 527 -12.82 6.27 -15.80
CA CYS A 527 -13.17 5.38 -14.67
C CYS A 527 -12.15 5.52 -13.53
N SER A 528 -11.84 4.44 -12.79
CA SER A 528 -10.95 4.50 -11.61
C SER A 528 -9.59 5.10 -11.94
N ASN A 529 -9.05 4.88 -13.14
CA ASN A 529 -7.77 5.47 -13.56
C ASN A 529 -7.77 7.02 -13.63
N GLY A 530 -8.94 7.64 -13.69
CA GLY A 530 -9.07 9.09 -13.52
C GLY A 530 -8.79 9.58 -12.09
N LEU A 531 -8.72 8.67 -11.11
CA LEU A 531 -8.60 8.95 -9.68
C LEU A 531 -7.26 8.46 -9.08
N LEU A 532 -6.21 8.38 -9.90
CA LEU A 532 -4.85 8.00 -9.46
C LEU A 532 -4.24 8.90 -8.36
N LEU A 533 -4.86 10.07 -8.09
CA LEU A 533 -4.51 10.94 -6.96
C LEU A 533 -5.46 10.63 -5.79
N ASP A 534 -4.90 10.37 -4.60
CA ASP A 534 -5.63 10.04 -3.35
C ASP A 534 -6.33 8.66 -3.35
N THR A 535 -5.67 7.58 -3.80
CA THR A 535 -6.20 6.20 -3.70
C THR A 535 -6.42 5.75 -2.23
N SER A 536 -7.34 4.83 -1.98
CA SER A 536 -7.91 4.49 -0.66
C SER A 536 -8.05 2.97 -0.48
N VAL A 537 -7.35 2.42 0.53
CA VAL A 537 -7.54 1.04 0.99
C VAL A 537 -8.90 0.82 1.67
N PRO A 538 -9.47 1.77 2.45
CA PRO A 538 -10.84 1.64 2.94
C PRO A 538 -11.90 1.47 1.83
N ASP A 539 -11.69 2.11 0.66
CA ASP A 539 -12.60 1.95 -0.48
C ASP A 539 -12.45 0.56 -1.12
N HIS A 540 -11.27 -0.06 -1.01
CA HIS A 540 -11.02 -1.44 -1.42
C HIS A 540 -11.78 -2.45 -0.56
N LEU A 541 -11.94 -2.21 0.74
CA LEU A 541 -12.61 -3.17 1.63
C LEU A 541 -14.14 -3.11 1.56
N LYS A 542 -14.71 -2.11 0.87
CA LYS A 542 -16.16 -1.84 0.86
C LYS A 542 -16.74 -1.95 -0.53
N TYR A 543 -17.67 -2.88 -0.71
CA TYR A 543 -18.45 -3.00 -1.95
C TYR A 543 -19.93 -3.16 -1.61
N PHE A 544 -20.78 -2.49 -2.39
CA PHE A 544 -22.24 -2.52 -2.23
C PHE A 544 -22.74 -2.14 -0.81
N ASP A 545 -22.10 -1.14 -0.19
CA ASP A 545 -22.37 -0.67 1.19
C ASP A 545 -22.03 -1.69 2.30
N HIS A 546 -21.20 -2.69 1.96
CA HIS A 546 -20.78 -3.74 2.87
C HIS A 546 -19.25 -3.82 2.97
N ASP A 547 -18.73 -3.89 4.19
CA ASP A 547 -17.36 -4.31 4.43
C ASP A 547 -17.20 -5.81 4.11
N CYS A 548 -16.23 -6.16 3.28
CA CYS A 548 -16.03 -7.50 2.75
C CYS A 548 -15.93 -8.57 3.84
N LEU A 549 -15.14 -8.30 4.89
CA LEU A 549 -14.88 -9.25 5.97
C LEU A 549 -16.13 -9.43 6.83
N LEU A 550 -16.70 -8.33 7.31
CA LEU A 550 -17.87 -8.36 8.17
C LEU A 550 -19.10 -8.96 7.47
N TYR A 551 -19.28 -8.63 6.19
CA TYR A 551 -20.39 -9.15 5.40
C TYR A 551 -20.28 -10.65 5.17
N GLY A 552 -19.08 -11.15 4.86
CA GLY A 552 -18.84 -12.59 4.77
C GLY A 552 -19.14 -13.31 6.09
N ASP A 553 -18.65 -12.79 7.22
CA ASP A 553 -18.83 -13.41 8.54
C ASP A 553 -20.27 -13.40 9.06
N ASP A 554 -21.06 -12.38 8.72
CA ASP A 554 -22.49 -12.35 9.03
C ASP A 554 -23.35 -13.26 8.12
N GLY A 555 -22.70 -14.04 7.23
CA GLY A 555 -23.38 -14.89 6.27
C GLY A 555 -24.08 -14.09 5.17
N CYS A 556 -23.48 -12.96 4.79
CA CYS A 556 -23.93 -12.07 3.74
C CYS A 556 -25.35 -11.52 3.98
N LYS A 557 -25.66 -10.99 5.17
CA LYS A 557 -27.00 -10.45 5.46
C LYS A 557 -27.16 -8.97 5.14
#